data_AF-A0A4Z2EU41-F1
#
_entry.id   AF-A0A4Z2EU41-F1
#
_cell.length_a   1.000
_cell.length_b   1.000
_cell.length_c   1.000
_cell.angle_alpha   90.00
_cell.angle_beta   90.00
_cell.angle_gamma   90.00
#
_symmetry.space_group_name_H-M   'P 1'
#
loop_
_entity.id
_entity.type
_entity.pdbx_description
1 polymer ?
#
loop_
_entity_poly.entity_id
_entity_poly.type
_entity_poly.pdbx_seq_one_letter_code
_entity_poly.pdbx_strand_id
1 'polypeptide(L)'
;MFQRSNEASLDDDTSSSAAPLSDEDVEQNGSQHLNQSVLYVDILTFDLAWIRNNSPQPFRVKRLCDYVCDLLLEESNVQPVSTPVTVCGDIHGQFYDLCELFRTGGQVPDTNYIFMGDFVDRGYYSLETFTHLLALKAKWPDRITLLRGNHESRQITQVYGFYDEQVLCVHGGLSPDIKTLDQIRTIERNQEIPHKGAFCDLVWSDPEDVDTWAISPRGAGWLFGSKVTNEFVHINNLKLICRAHQLVHEGYKFMFDEKLVTVWSAPNYCYRCGNIASIMVFRDVNRREPKLFRAVPDSERVIPPRTTTPYFL
;
A
#
# COMPACT_ATOMS: atom_id res chain seq x y z
N MET A 1 -55.09 72.36 27.02
CA MET A 1 -53.96 73.24 26.67
C MET A 1 -52.89 72.35 26.05
N PHE A 2 -52.35 72.54 24.82
CA PHE A 2 -51.90 73.77 24.11
C PHE A 2 -50.77 74.51 24.86
N GLN A 3 -49.62 74.88 24.26
CA GLN A 3 -49.07 74.52 22.93
C GLN A 3 -47.54 74.77 22.85
N ARG A 4 -46.94 74.23 21.77
CA ARG A 4 -45.55 74.29 21.23
C ARG A 4 -44.76 75.62 21.28
N SER A 5 -43.42 75.47 21.28
CA SER A 5 -42.44 76.05 20.31
C SER A 5 -41.13 75.21 20.39
N ASN A 6 -40.36 74.85 19.35
CA ASN A 6 -39.78 75.57 18.18
C ASN A 6 -38.63 76.53 18.60
N GLU A 7 -37.49 76.70 17.90
CA GLU A 7 -36.94 76.26 16.58
C GLU A 7 -35.38 76.51 16.55
N ALA A 8 -34.57 76.14 15.54
CA ALA A 8 -34.19 74.82 15.00
C ALA A 8 -32.93 74.91 14.07
N SER A 9 -31.97 73.97 14.13
CA SER A 9 -30.83 73.79 13.18
C SER A 9 -30.17 72.41 13.38
N LEU A 10 -30.03 71.48 12.41
CA LEU A 10 -29.47 71.54 11.03
C LEU A 10 -27.94 71.74 11.04
N ASP A 11 -27.05 70.83 10.63
CA ASP A 11 -27.13 69.41 10.16
C ASP A 11 -25.85 68.66 10.71
N ASP A 12 -25.30 67.49 10.29
CA ASP A 12 -25.42 66.62 9.10
C ASP A 12 -24.85 65.18 9.37
N ASP A 13 -24.77 64.36 8.31
CA ASP A 13 -24.21 62.98 8.11
C ASP A 13 -22.77 62.65 8.66
N THR A 14 -22.31 61.39 8.78
CA THR A 14 -22.87 60.03 8.49
C THR A 14 -22.21 58.93 9.37
N SER A 15 -22.98 57.89 9.75
CA SER A 15 -22.54 56.52 10.16
C SER A 15 -21.68 56.37 11.44
N SER A 16 -21.65 55.23 12.16
CA SER A 16 -22.38 53.96 12.04
C SER A 16 -22.83 53.45 13.43
N SER A 17 -23.72 52.44 13.46
CA SER A 17 -24.40 51.95 14.67
C SER A 17 -23.46 51.38 15.74
N ALA A 18 -23.74 51.69 17.00
CA ALA A 18 -23.12 51.01 18.15
C ALA A 18 -23.56 49.53 18.24
N ALA A 19 -22.61 48.64 18.50
CA ALA A 19 -22.83 47.24 18.86
C ALA A 19 -22.31 46.98 20.29
N PRO A 20 -22.96 46.12 21.09
CA PRO A 20 -22.57 45.87 22.47
C PRO A 20 -21.37 44.90 22.59
N LEU A 21 -20.60 45.10 23.66
CA LEU A 21 -19.68 44.18 24.36
C LEU A 21 -19.21 42.91 23.61
N SER A 22 -17.90 42.82 23.39
CA SER A 22 -17.22 41.65 22.84
C SER A 22 -17.12 40.49 23.83
N ASP A 23 -17.61 39.31 23.44
CA ASP A 23 -17.28 38.04 24.07
C ASP A 23 -15.85 37.62 23.68
N GLU A 24 -14.87 37.90 24.54
CA GLU A 24 -13.58 37.20 24.56
C GLU A 24 -13.58 36.13 25.68
N ASP A 25 -12.68 35.14 25.60
CA ASP A 25 -12.44 34.06 26.57
C ASP A 25 -13.41 32.83 26.63
N VAL A 26 -14.11 32.45 25.55
CA VAL A 26 -14.70 31.07 25.46
C VAL A 26 -14.53 30.38 24.08
N GLU A 27 -13.33 30.36 23.49
CA GLU A 27 -12.97 29.40 22.42
C GLU A 27 -11.62 28.71 22.63
N GLN A 28 -11.63 27.56 23.32
CA GLN A 28 -10.64 26.49 23.08
C GLN A 28 -11.05 25.14 23.67
N ASN A 29 -11.98 24.46 22.99
CA ASN A 29 -12.14 23.00 23.13
C ASN A 29 -12.64 22.35 21.84
N GLY A 30 -12.04 22.75 20.70
CA GLY A 30 -12.25 22.09 19.42
C GLY A 30 -11.60 20.72 19.41
N SER A 31 -12.41 19.67 19.61
CA SER A 31 -11.98 18.27 19.48
C SER A 31 -11.31 18.04 18.13
N GLN A 32 -9.99 17.81 18.13
CA GLN A 32 -9.26 17.46 16.92
C GLN A 32 -9.67 16.06 16.45
N HIS A 33 -10.71 15.99 15.62
CA HIS A 33 -10.94 14.86 14.73
C HIS A 33 -9.76 14.78 13.75
N LEU A 34 -8.74 14.00 14.13
CA LEU A 34 -7.68 13.57 13.24
C LEU A 34 -8.32 12.72 12.15
N ASN A 35 -8.40 13.23 10.92
CA ASN A 35 -8.89 12.47 9.76
C ASN A 35 -7.94 11.29 9.50
N GLN A 36 -8.26 10.13 10.08
CA GLN A 36 -7.59 8.86 9.83
C GLN A 36 -7.78 8.50 8.36
N SER A 37 -6.76 8.78 7.56
CA SER A 37 -6.82 8.54 6.13
C SER A 37 -6.55 7.07 5.84
N VAL A 38 -7.35 6.48 4.94
CA VAL A 38 -7.37 5.03 4.74
C VAL A 38 -6.68 4.64 3.43
N LEU A 39 -5.69 3.77 3.56
CA LEU A 39 -5.05 3.03 2.47
C LEU A 39 -5.77 1.70 2.26
N TYR A 40 -5.89 1.26 1.01
CA TYR A 40 -6.63 0.05 0.66
C TYR A 40 -5.77 -1.04 0.04
N VAL A 41 -5.97 -2.27 0.51
CA VAL A 41 -4.98 -3.35 0.43
C VAL A 41 -5.65 -4.71 0.15
N ASP A 42 -5.36 -5.36 -0.98
CA ASP A 42 -5.85 -6.72 -1.34
C ASP A 42 -5.07 -7.85 -0.65
N ILE A 43 -5.45 -8.11 0.59
CA ILE A 43 -4.79 -9.07 1.46
C ILE A 43 -5.17 -10.48 1.04
N LEU A 44 -4.19 -11.34 0.82
CA LEU A 44 -4.46 -12.59 0.15
C LEU A 44 -3.57 -13.78 0.53
N THR A 45 -4.29 -14.86 0.71
CA THR A 45 -3.89 -16.18 1.22
C THR A 45 -3.02 -17.00 0.24
N PHE A 46 -2.30 -17.99 0.79
CA PHE A 46 -1.03 -18.52 0.27
C PHE A 46 -0.98 -20.06 0.22
N ASP A 47 -0.16 -20.65 -0.67
CA ASP A 47 -0.07 -22.12 -0.80
C ASP A 47 0.60 -22.78 0.42
N LEU A 48 -0.25 -23.29 1.31
CA LEU A 48 0.15 -24.07 2.48
C LEU A 48 0.88 -25.37 2.12
N ALA A 49 0.72 -25.94 0.92
CA ALA A 49 1.33 -27.22 0.55
C ALA A 49 2.85 -27.13 0.43
N TRP A 50 3.39 -26.07 -0.16
CA TRP A 50 4.84 -25.86 -0.29
C TRP A 50 5.55 -25.78 1.08
N ILE A 51 5.01 -24.98 2.01
CA ILE A 51 5.63 -24.77 3.33
C ILE A 51 5.59 -26.04 4.20
N ARG A 52 4.52 -26.83 4.09
CA ARG A 52 4.35 -28.12 4.78
C ARG A 52 5.46 -29.13 4.45
N ASN A 53 6.06 -29.03 3.28
CA ASN A 53 7.03 -30.00 2.77
C ASN A 53 8.49 -29.57 2.92
N ASN A 54 8.77 -28.26 3.00
CA ASN A 54 10.11 -27.71 2.76
C ASN A 54 10.77 -27.00 3.98
N SER A 55 10.08 -26.92 5.12
CA SER A 55 10.65 -26.29 6.34
C SER A 55 11.51 -27.25 7.18
N PRO A 56 12.62 -26.81 7.80
CA PRO A 56 13.38 -27.63 8.76
C PRO A 56 12.66 -27.89 10.09
N GLN A 57 11.50 -27.26 10.31
CA GLN A 57 10.58 -27.54 11.43
C GLN A 57 9.13 -27.56 10.92
N PRO A 58 8.72 -28.57 10.11
CA PRO A 58 7.46 -28.53 9.33
C PRO A 58 6.23 -28.21 10.18
N PHE A 59 6.12 -28.83 11.36
CA PHE A 59 4.99 -28.63 12.26
C PHE A 59 4.88 -27.19 12.79
N ARG A 60 6.02 -26.55 13.11
CA ARG A 60 6.02 -25.18 13.66
C ARG A 60 5.66 -24.15 12.61
N VAL A 61 6.22 -24.27 11.40
CA VAL A 61 5.94 -23.31 10.33
C VAL A 61 4.56 -23.58 9.72
N LYS A 62 4.13 -24.85 9.55
CA LYS A 62 2.73 -25.16 9.20
C LYS A 62 1.75 -24.48 10.16
N ARG A 63 1.93 -24.63 11.49
CA ARG A 63 1.01 -24.02 12.46
C ARG A 63 1.00 -22.47 12.39
N LEU A 64 2.13 -21.85 12.06
CA LEU A 64 2.19 -20.40 11.81
C LEU A 64 1.39 -20.05 10.54
N CYS A 65 1.57 -20.79 9.45
CA CYS A 65 0.89 -20.52 8.19
C CYS A 65 -0.62 -20.84 8.24
N ASP A 66 -1.02 -21.89 8.96
CA ASP A 66 -2.43 -22.19 9.26
C ASP A 66 -3.08 -20.96 9.93
N TYR A 67 -2.50 -20.52 11.05
CA TYR A 67 -3.01 -19.40 11.84
C TYR A 67 -3.00 -18.06 11.08
N VAL A 68 -1.98 -17.80 10.25
CA VAL A 68 -1.98 -16.59 9.43
C VAL A 68 -2.96 -16.71 8.26
N CYS A 69 -3.18 -17.89 7.66
CA CYS A 69 -4.24 -18.04 6.68
C CYS A 69 -5.62 -17.79 7.29
N ASP A 70 -5.88 -18.26 8.52
CA ASP A 70 -7.10 -17.94 9.27
C ASP A 70 -7.28 -16.41 9.48
N LEU A 71 -6.19 -15.66 9.73
CA LEU A 71 -6.23 -14.18 9.82
C LEU A 71 -6.49 -13.51 8.44
N LEU A 72 -5.73 -13.88 7.42
CA LEU A 72 -5.85 -13.33 6.06
C LEU A 72 -7.23 -13.65 5.43
N LEU A 73 -7.87 -14.74 5.87
CA LEU A 73 -9.23 -15.17 5.51
C LEU A 73 -10.32 -14.18 5.98
N GLU A 74 -10.11 -13.55 7.14
CA GLU A 74 -11.05 -12.59 7.75
C GLU A 74 -10.86 -11.15 7.23
N GLU A 75 -9.68 -10.82 6.68
CA GLU A 75 -9.38 -9.51 6.09
C GLU A 75 -9.97 -9.35 4.67
N SER A 76 -10.32 -8.12 4.27
CA SER A 76 -11.00 -7.82 2.99
C SER A 76 -10.06 -7.79 1.77
N ASN A 77 -10.58 -8.02 0.55
CA ASN A 77 -9.87 -7.76 -0.73
C ASN A 77 -9.47 -6.28 -0.90
N VAL A 78 -10.03 -5.42 -0.05
CA VAL A 78 -9.87 -3.97 -0.03
C VAL A 78 -9.85 -3.64 1.46
N GLN A 79 -8.78 -4.06 2.14
CA GLN A 79 -8.60 -3.89 3.59
C GLN A 79 -8.20 -2.44 3.91
N PRO A 80 -8.88 -1.77 4.86
CA PRO A 80 -8.52 -0.43 5.31
C PRO A 80 -7.30 -0.44 6.23
N VAL A 81 -6.33 0.47 5.99
CA VAL A 81 -5.15 0.68 6.83
C VAL A 81 -4.98 2.18 7.13
N SER A 82 -4.84 2.54 8.41
CA SER A 82 -4.70 3.93 8.85
C SER A 82 -3.25 4.44 8.81
N THR A 83 -3.07 5.68 8.36
CA THR A 83 -1.80 6.43 8.53
C THR A 83 -1.53 6.78 10.01
N PRO A 84 -0.26 6.85 10.47
CA PRO A 84 0.98 6.71 9.70
C PRO A 84 1.34 5.26 9.37
N VAL A 85 1.94 5.03 8.20
CA VAL A 85 2.28 3.68 7.70
C VAL A 85 3.39 3.73 6.65
N THR A 86 4.18 2.67 6.58
CA THR A 86 5.27 2.51 5.60
C THR A 86 4.86 1.48 4.55
N VAL A 87 4.93 1.84 3.27
CA VAL A 87 4.63 0.95 2.14
C VAL A 87 5.93 0.45 1.50
N CYS A 88 6.02 -0.87 1.31
CA CYS A 88 7.17 -1.58 0.76
C CYS A 88 6.79 -2.29 -0.54
N GLY A 89 7.66 -2.27 -1.54
CA GLY A 89 7.55 -3.07 -2.75
C GLY A 89 8.10 -4.49 -2.60
N ASP A 90 8.52 -5.05 -3.73
CA ASP A 90 9.09 -6.40 -3.91
C ASP A 90 10.29 -6.65 -2.98
N ILE A 91 10.38 -7.86 -2.41
CA ILE A 91 11.47 -8.26 -1.49
C ILE A 91 12.29 -9.43 -2.03
N HIS A 92 11.68 -10.32 -2.82
CA HIS A 92 12.33 -11.40 -3.58
C HIS A 92 13.40 -12.20 -2.81
N GLY A 93 13.03 -12.71 -1.63
CA GLY A 93 13.91 -13.56 -0.82
C GLY A 93 15.22 -12.90 -0.35
N GLN A 94 15.34 -11.58 -0.39
CA GLN A 94 16.52 -10.83 0.03
C GLN A 94 16.48 -10.51 1.55
N PHE A 95 16.45 -11.54 2.39
CA PHE A 95 16.26 -11.42 3.86
C PHE A 95 17.16 -10.39 4.56
N TYR A 96 18.45 -10.32 4.22
CA TYR A 96 19.36 -9.31 4.78
C TYR A 96 18.95 -7.87 4.43
N ASP A 97 18.44 -7.65 3.22
CA ASP A 97 17.96 -6.35 2.77
C ASP A 97 16.57 -6.03 3.37
N LEU A 98 15.75 -7.05 3.69
CA LEU A 98 14.54 -6.88 4.52
C LEU A 98 14.90 -6.45 5.97
N CYS A 99 16.00 -6.95 6.54
CA CYS A 99 16.48 -6.44 7.83
C CYS A 99 16.93 -4.96 7.72
N GLU A 100 17.55 -4.55 6.61
CA GLU A 100 17.93 -3.15 6.36
C GLU A 100 16.71 -2.24 6.14
N LEU A 101 15.68 -2.75 5.47
CA LEU A 101 14.37 -2.10 5.33
C LEU A 101 13.78 -1.77 6.72
N PHE A 102 13.78 -2.71 7.66
CA PHE A 102 13.28 -2.47 9.03
C PHE A 102 14.17 -1.51 9.84
N ARG A 103 15.48 -1.45 9.59
CA ARG A 103 16.37 -0.41 10.18
C ARG A 103 16.04 0.97 9.61
N THR A 104 15.75 1.05 8.32
CA THR A 104 15.45 2.29 7.59
C THR A 104 14.05 2.83 7.92
N GLY A 105 13.03 1.97 7.89
CA GLY A 105 11.64 2.33 8.12
C GLY A 105 11.33 2.63 9.58
N GLY A 106 11.69 1.69 10.46
CA GLY A 106 11.34 1.65 11.88
C GLY A 106 10.93 0.23 12.30
N GLN A 107 10.95 -0.07 13.60
CA GLN A 107 10.61 -1.41 14.11
C GLN A 107 9.09 -1.53 14.37
N VAL A 108 8.55 -2.75 14.24
CA VAL A 108 7.23 -3.10 14.79
C VAL A 108 7.35 -3.39 16.30
N PRO A 109 6.35 -3.01 17.12
CA PRO A 109 5.02 -2.52 16.76
C PRO A 109 4.91 -1.01 16.48
N ASP A 110 5.97 -0.24 16.70
CA ASP A 110 5.93 1.24 16.67
C ASP A 110 5.68 1.83 15.28
N THR A 111 5.99 1.07 14.22
CA THR A 111 5.78 1.42 12.81
C THR A 111 4.79 0.45 12.16
N ASN A 112 3.71 0.96 11.57
CA ASN A 112 2.80 0.18 10.72
C ASN A 112 3.44 -0.08 9.34
N TYR A 113 3.20 -1.24 8.74
CA TYR A 113 3.72 -1.62 7.42
C TYR A 113 2.67 -2.24 6.49
N ILE A 114 2.70 -1.85 5.21
CA ILE A 114 2.08 -2.56 4.08
C ILE A 114 3.21 -3.09 3.19
N PHE A 115 3.26 -4.38 2.92
CA PHE A 115 4.17 -4.98 1.93
C PHE A 115 3.38 -5.37 0.67
N MET A 116 3.84 -4.97 -0.51
CA MET A 116 3.05 -5.00 -1.75
C MET A 116 3.04 -6.31 -2.53
N GLY A 117 3.92 -7.26 -2.22
CA GLY A 117 3.95 -8.58 -2.85
C GLY A 117 5.37 -9.12 -3.03
N ASP A 118 5.49 -10.19 -3.82
CA ASP A 118 6.74 -10.79 -4.27
C ASP A 118 7.77 -10.94 -3.16
N PHE A 119 7.39 -11.70 -2.12
CA PHE A 119 8.24 -11.97 -0.95
C PHE A 119 9.31 -13.02 -1.24
N VAL A 120 9.06 -13.86 -2.24
CA VAL A 120 9.80 -15.08 -2.56
C VAL A 120 10.47 -15.02 -3.94
N ASP A 121 11.13 -16.12 -4.29
CA ASP A 121 11.93 -16.32 -5.51
C ASP A 121 13.10 -15.33 -5.70
N ARG A 122 13.97 -15.63 -6.68
CA ARG A 122 15.22 -14.93 -7.02
C ARG A 122 16.32 -14.94 -5.94
N GLY A 123 16.01 -14.51 -4.72
CA GLY A 123 16.93 -14.48 -3.60
C GLY A 123 17.14 -15.84 -2.95
N TYR A 124 18.22 -15.97 -2.18
CA TYR A 124 18.59 -17.23 -1.51
C TYR A 124 17.81 -17.51 -0.20
N TYR A 125 17.05 -16.55 0.32
CA TYR A 125 16.45 -16.59 1.66
C TYR A 125 14.93 -16.39 1.65
N SER A 126 14.24 -16.92 0.62
CA SER A 126 12.79 -16.80 0.47
C SER A 126 12.00 -17.41 1.63
N LEU A 127 12.49 -18.53 2.20
CA LEU A 127 11.85 -19.18 3.35
C LEU A 127 11.96 -18.31 4.62
N GLU A 128 13.14 -17.75 4.89
CA GLU A 128 13.40 -16.89 6.04
C GLU A 128 12.65 -15.56 5.91
N THR A 129 12.68 -14.95 4.71
CA THR A 129 11.94 -13.73 4.37
C THR A 129 10.45 -13.89 4.63
N PHE A 130 9.84 -14.93 4.07
CA PHE A 130 8.40 -15.14 4.20
C PHE A 130 8.00 -15.63 5.61
N THR A 131 8.77 -16.53 6.22
CA THR A 131 8.51 -16.98 7.61
C THR A 131 8.62 -15.81 8.60
N HIS A 132 9.54 -14.86 8.36
CA HIS A 132 9.64 -13.64 9.17
C HIS A 132 8.38 -12.76 9.01
N LEU A 133 7.99 -12.41 7.77
CA LEU A 133 6.78 -11.61 7.52
C LEU A 133 5.51 -12.24 8.11
N LEU A 134 5.33 -13.56 7.97
CA LEU A 134 4.24 -14.30 8.62
C LEU A 134 4.31 -14.21 10.15
N ALA A 135 5.50 -14.35 10.76
CA ALA A 135 5.66 -14.23 12.20
C ALA A 135 5.37 -12.81 12.72
N LEU A 136 5.65 -11.77 11.92
CA LEU A 136 5.24 -10.41 12.24
C LEU A 136 3.71 -10.25 12.13
N LYS A 137 3.07 -10.74 11.06
CA LYS A 137 1.60 -10.72 10.89
C LYS A 137 0.87 -11.45 12.01
N ALA A 138 1.33 -12.65 12.37
CA ALA A 138 0.76 -13.45 13.47
C ALA A 138 0.87 -12.78 14.84
N LYS A 139 1.90 -11.95 15.06
CA LYS A 139 2.16 -11.30 16.34
C LYS A 139 1.52 -9.92 16.45
N TRP A 140 1.36 -9.22 15.33
CA TRP A 140 0.86 -7.86 15.24
C TRP A 140 -0.05 -7.68 14.00
N PRO A 141 -1.23 -8.33 13.98
CA PRO A 141 -2.10 -8.37 12.79
C PRO A 141 -2.54 -7.00 12.31
N ASP A 142 -2.78 -6.05 13.23
CA ASP A 142 -3.21 -4.67 12.94
C ASP A 142 -2.05 -3.74 12.51
N ARG A 143 -0.80 -4.24 12.52
CA ARG A 143 0.43 -3.46 12.23
C ARG A 143 1.13 -3.90 10.96
N ILE A 144 0.83 -5.10 10.48
CA ILE A 144 1.45 -5.72 9.31
C ILE A 144 0.34 -6.07 8.32
N THR A 145 0.43 -5.52 7.13
CA THR A 145 -0.50 -5.77 6.02
C THR A 145 0.29 -6.40 4.88
N LEU A 146 -0.14 -7.58 4.41
CA LEU A 146 0.56 -8.33 3.37
C LEU A 146 -0.34 -8.46 2.14
N LEU A 147 0.03 -7.77 1.06
CA LEU A 147 -0.58 -7.96 -0.25
C LEU A 147 -0.09 -9.27 -0.87
N ARG A 148 -0.82 -9.74 -1.87
CA ARG A 148 -0.39 -10.83 -2.75
C ARG A 148 0.32 -10.28 -3.98
N GLY A 149 1.53 -10.78 -4.19
CA GLY A 149 2.25 -10.57 -5.44
C GLY A 149 1.80 -11.55 -6.52
N ASN A 150 2.66 -11.75 -7.51
CA ASN A 150 2.41 -12.71 -8.59
C ASN A 150 3.04 -14.10 -8.32
N HIS A 151 3.43 -14.40 -7.07
CA HIS A 151 4.15 -15.63 -6.66
C HIS A 151 3.41 -16.44 -5.55
N GLU A 152 2.16 -16.10 -5.21
CA GLU A 152 1.43 -16.61 -4.02
C GLU A 152 -0.01 -17.14 -4.34
N SER A 153 -0.68 -18.01 -3.52
CA SER A 153 -1.95 -18.71 -3.93
C SER A 153 -2.99 -19.29 -2.89
N ARG A 154 -4.31 -18.95 -3.03
CA ARG A 154 -5.58 -19.51 -2.38
C ARG A 154 -5.75 -19.27 -0.87
N GLN A 155 -6.90 -19.14 -0.17
CA GLN A 155 -8.38 -19.35 -0.23
C GLN A 155 -8.97 -18.42 0.93
N ILE A 156 -10.06 -17.60 1.08
CA ILE A 156 -11.38 -17.21 0.47
C ILE A 156 -11.90 -15.79 1.00
N THR A 157 -13.11 -15.31 0.61
CA THR A 157 -14.07 -14.27 1.18
C THR A 157 -13.68 -12.79 1.55
N GLN A 158 -14.60 -11.97 2.15
CA GLN A 158 -15.07 -10.69 1.55
C GLN A 158 -15.79 -9.61 2.47
N VAL A 159 -15.72 -8.30 2.07
CA VAL A 159 -16.64 -7.12 2.31
C VAL A 159 -16.33 -6.10 3.46
N TYR A 160 -16.24 -4.79 3.13
CA TYR A 160 -16.97 -3.60 3.71
C TYR A 160 -16.33 -2.22 3.39
N GLY A 161 -17.16 -1.15 3.33
CA GLY A 161 -16.85 0.21 3.83
C GLY A 161 -16.12 1.24 2.93
N PHE A 162 -16.88 2.01 2.13
CA PHE A 162 -16.43 3.25 1.46
C PHE A 162 -16.58 4.49 2.36
N TYR A 163 -15.54 5.36 2.42
CA TYR A 163 -15.63 6.84 2.20
C TYR A 163 -14.31 7.61 2.39
N ASP A 164 -13.40 7.18 3.28
CA ASP A 164 -12.10 7.85 3.53
C ASP A 164 -10.95 7.35 2.62
N GLU A 165 -11.31 6.71 1.51
CA GLU A 165 -10.40 6.06 0.56
C GLU A 165 -9.64 7.11 -0.26
N GLN A 166 -8.31 7.20 -0.09
CA GLN A 166 -7.50 8.18 -0.84
C GLN A 166 -6.23 7.60 -1.47
N VAL A 167 -5.78 6.40 -1.08
CA VAL A 167 -4.64 5.72 -1.73
C VAL A 167 -4.90 4.23 -1.87
N LEU A 168 -4.79 3.71 -3.09
CA LEU A 168 -4.82 2.28 -3.38
C LEU A 168 -3.40 1.71 -3.36
N CYS A 169 -3.18 0.58 -2.69
CA CYS A 169 -1.96 -0.22 -2.79
C CYS A 169 -2.25 -1.54 -3.52
N VAL A 170 -1.46 -1.85 -4.55
CA VAL A 170 -1.67 -3.00 -5.44
C VAL A 170 -0.32 -3.47 -6.01
N HIS A 171 -0.07 -4.78 -6.20
CA HIS A 171 1.23 -5.26 -6.72
C HIS A 171 1.45 -4.82 -8.17
N GLY A 172 0.56 -5.29 -9.05
CA GLY A 172 0.53 -4.99 -10.48
C GLY A 172 -0.03 -3.61 -10.73
N GLY A 173 -1.29 -3.51 -11.17
CA GLY A 173 -1.86 -2.22 -11.52
C GLY A 173 -3.33 -2.30 -11.87
N LEU A 174 -3.77 -1.49 -12.82
CA LEU A 174 -5.19 -1.41 -13.19
C LEU A 174 -5.60 -2.52 -14.17
N SER A 175 -6.90 -2.83 -14.21
CA SER A 175 -7.52 -3.77 -15.14
C SER A 175 -8.63 -3.07 -15.95
N PRO A 176 -8.81 -3.38 -17.25
CA PRO A 176 -9.96 -2.89 -18.01
C PRO A 176 -11.30 -3.43 -17.48
N ASP A 177 -11.29 -4.54 -16.74
CA ASP A 177 -12.48 -5.10 -16.08
C ASP A 177 -12.89 -4.32 -14.82
N ILE A 178 -11.98 -3.52 -14.23
CA ILE A 178 -12.13 -2.91 -12.90
C ILE A 178 -12.14 -1.38 -13.01
N LYS A 179 -13.31 -0.78 -12.81
CA LYS A 179 -13.52 0.67 -12.73
C LYS A 179 -13.66 1.19 -11.30
N THR A 180 -14.18 0.37 -10.38
CA THR A 180 -14.37 0.76 -8.97
C THR A 180 -13.71 -0.21 -7.99
N LEU A 181 -13.37 0.30 -6.80
CA LEU A 181 -12.80 -0.50 -5.70
C LEU A 181 -13.80 -1.57 -5.19
N ASP A 182 -15.11 -1.34 -5.31
CA ASP A 182 -16.12 -2.38 -5.05
C ASP A 182 -16.02 -3.57 -6.00
N GLN A 183 -15.55 -3.39 -7.24
CA GLN A 183 -15.31 -4.54 -8.12
C GLN A 183 -14.14 -5.39 -7.61
N ILE A 184 -13.10 -4.79 -7.05
CA ILE A 184 -11.99 -5.52 -6.37
C ILE A 184 -12.56 -6.30 -5.17
N ARG A 185 -13.45 -5.70 -4.38
CA ARG A 185 -14.20 -6.39 -3.30
C ARG A 185 -15.06 -7.56 -3.79
N THR A 186 -15.40 -7.67 -5.07
CA THR A 186 -16.18 -8.81 -5.63
C THR A 186 -15.33 -9.92 -6.24
N ILE A 187 -14.01 -9.75 -6.33
CA ILE A 187 -13.13 -10.77 -6.90
C ILE A 187 -13.18 -12.04 -6.03
N GLU A 188 -13.44 -13.19 -6.66
CA GLU A 188 -13.10 -14.48 -6.05
C GLU A 188 -11.57 -14.61 -6.03
N ARG A 189 -10.98 -14.01 -4.98
CA ARG A 189 -9.53 -13.97 -4.70
C ARG A 189 -8.96 -15.34 -4.31
N ASN A 190 -9.89 -16.24 -4.00
CA ASN A 190 -9.86 -17.59 -3.45
C ASN A 190 -9.04 -18.67 -4.21
N GLN A 191 -8.19 -18.31 -5.15
CA GLN A 191 -7.74 -19.24 -6.20
C GLN A 191 -6.28 -19.03 -6.60
N GLU A 192 -5.80 -19.91 -7.48
CA GLU A 192 -4.63 -19.63 -8.33
C GLU A 192 -4.82 -18.29 -9.04
N ILE A 193 -3.74 -17.57 -9.30
CA ILE A 193 -3.84 -16.34 -10.11
C ILE A 193 -4.27 -16.76 -11.53
N PRO A 194 -5.45 -16.34 -12.03
CA PRO A 194 -5.91 -16.75 -13.35
C PRO A 194 -4.97 -16.22 -14.43
N HIS A 195 -4.92 -16.86 -15.60
CA HIS A 195 -4.06 -16.38 -16.69
C HIS A 195 -4.57 -15.10 -17.39
N LYS A 196 -5.71 -14.52 -16.99
CA LYS A 196 -6.31 -13.30 -17.58
C LYS A 196 -7.42 -12.68 -16.72
N GLY A 197 -7.70 -11.40 -16.97
CA GLY A 197 -8.84 -10.65 -16.43
C GLY A 197 -8.61 -10.15 -15.01
N ALA A 198 -9.48 -9.26 -14.53
CA ALA A 198 -9.50 -8.61 -13.20
C ALA A 198 -8.35 -8.98 -12.23
N PHE A 199 -8.38 -10.19 -11.65
CA PHE A 199 -7.40 -10.62 -10.65
C PHE A 199 -5.97 -10.85 -11.19
N CYS A 200 -5.84 -11.36 -12.41
CA CYS A 200 -4.55 -11.44 -13.13
C CYS A 200 -3.96 -10.04 -13.35
N ASP A 201 -4.81 -9.13 -13.82
CA ASP A 201 -4.41 -7.78 -14.19
C ASP A 201 -3.96 -6.96 -12.96
N LEU A 202 -4.63 -7.12 -11.81
CA LEU A 202 -4.23 -6.49 -10.54
C LEU A 202 -2.81 -6.86 -10.11
N VAL A 203 -2.26 -8.02 -10.50
CA VAL A 203 -0.90 -8.44 -10.11
C VAL A 203 0.12 -8.41 -11.26
N TRP A 204 -0.32 -8.30 -12.52
CA TRP A 204 0.56 -8.31 -13.71
C TRP A 204 0.56 -7.02 -14.56
N SER A 205 -0.42 -6.13 -14.41
CA SER A 205 -0.50 -4.90 -15.20
C SER A 205 0.57 -3.88 -14.81
N ASP A 206 1.02 -3.08 -15.78
CA ASP A 206 2.14 -2.15 -15.67
C ASP A 206 1.78 -0.74 -16.21
N PRO A 207 2.22 0.34 -15.53
CA PRO A 207 2.15 1.68 -16.11
C PRO A 207 3.17 1.83 -17.24
N GLU A 208 2.77 2.49 -18.32
CA GLU A 208 3.63 2.81 -19.47
C GLU A 208 3.23 4.18 -20.06
N ASP A 209 4.13 4.82 -20.82
CA ASP A 209 3.88 6.09 -21.51
C ASP A 209 2.95 5.92 -22.75
N VAL A 210 1.79 5.31 -22.51
CA VAL A 210 0.65 5.17 -23.43
C VAL A 210 -0.53 6.04 -22.98
N ASP A 211 -1.49 6.19 -23.89
CA ASP A 211 -2.67 7.02 -23.69
C ASP A 211 -3.71 6.31 -22.80
N THR A 212 -4.06 5.06 -23.14
CA THR A 212 -5.12 4.27 -22.49
C THR A 212 -4.67 2.86 -22.08
N TRP A 213 -4.88 1.85 -22.93
CA TRP A 213 -4.53 0.43 -22.68
C TRP A 213 -3.72 -0.13 -23.84
N ALA A 214 -2.73 -0.96 -23.55
CA ALA A 214 -2.02 -1.78 -24.55
C ALA A 214 -1.71 -3.18 -24.00
N ILE A 215 -1.38 -4.12 -24.88
CA ILE A 215 -1.12 -5.52 -24.50
C ILE A 215 0.21 -5.60 -23.73
N SER A 216 0.22 -6.27 -22.58
CA SER A 216 1.42 -6.48 -21.78
C SER A 216 2.44 -7.40 -22.49
N PRO A 217 3.72 -7.01 -22.60
CA PRO A 217 4.78 -7.87 -23.12
C PRO A 217 5.12 -9.02 -22.15
N ARG A 218 4.59 -9.02 -20.91
CA ARG A 218 4.74 -10.11 -19.94
C ARG A 218 3.91 -11.35 -20.30
N GLY A 219 2.96 -11.23 -21.23
CA GLY A 219 1.99 -12.29 -21.58
C GLY A 219 0.81 -12.42 -20.60
N ALA A 220 0.77 -11.58 -19.57
CA ALA A 220 -0.29 -11.45 -18.57
C ALA A 220 -0.45 -9.97 -18.18
N GLY A 221 -1.66 -9.58 -17.75
CA GLY A 221 -2.02 -8.18 -17.46
C GLY A 221 -2.00 -7.26 -18.69
N TRP A 222 -2.04 -5.95 -18.44
CA TRP A 222 -2.07 -4.89 -19.45
C TRP A 222 -1.02 -3.81 -19.18
N LEU A 223 -0.59 -3.13 -20.24
CA LEU A 223 0.02 -1.80 -20.10
C LEU A 223 -1.10 -0.77 -19.96
N PHE A 224 -0.99 0.14 -19.01
CA PHE A 224 -1.99 1.20 -18.78
C PHE A 224 -1.37 2.60 -18.69
N GLY A 225 -2.13 3.57 -19.19
CA GLY A 225 -1.67 4.91 -19.48
C GLY A 225 -2.18 6.00 -18.55
N SER A 226 -1.85 7.23 -18.92
CA SER A 226 -2.22 8.43 -18.18
C SER A 226 -3.73 8.63 -18.06
N LYS A 227 -4.51 8.36 -19.12
CA LYS A 227 -5.98 8.60 -19.11
C LYS A 227 -6.70 7.59 -18.24
N VAL A 228 -6.30 6.32 -18.32
CA VAL A 228 -6.82 5.22 -17.47
C VAL A 228 -6.52 5.50 -15.99
N THR A 229 -5.30 5.91 -15.67
CA THR A 229 -4.93 6.29 -14.29
C THR A 229 -5.77 7.46 -13.80
N ASN A 230 -5.91 8.52 -14.60
CA ASN A 230 -6.73 9.70 -14.25
C ASN A 230 -8.22 9.35 -14.07
N GLU A 231 -8.81 8.55 -14.97
CA GLU A 231 -10.21 8.10 -14.89
C GLU A 231 -10.45 7.28 -13.62
N PHE A 232 -9.61 6.28 -13.35
CA PHE A 232 -9.76 5.42 -12.17
C PHE A 232 -9.58 6.19 -10.85
N VAL A 233 -8.57 7.06 -10.78
CA VAL A 233 -8.30 7.90 -9.60
C VAL A 233 -9.48 8.86 -9.35
N HIS A 234 -10.04 9.46 -10.40
CA HIS A 234 -11.21 10.35 -10.29
C HIS A 234 -12.48 9.60 -9.86
N ILE A 235 -12.80 8.46 -10.48
CA ILE A 235 -14.01 7.66 -10.18
C ILE A 235 -14.02 7.20 -8.71
N ASN A 236 -12.85 6.84 -8.16
CA ASN A 236 -12.73 6.29 -6.81
C ASN A 236 -12.33 7.33 -5.75
N ASN A 237 -12.36 8.63 -6.08
CA ASN A 237 -11.96 9.73 -5.18
C ASN A 237 -10.53 9.62 -4.60
N LEU A 238 -9.65 8.89 -5.29
CA LEU A 238 -8.27 8.67 -4.87
C LEU A 238 -7.39 9.91 -5.14
N LYS A 239 -6.22 9.93 -4.51
CA LYS A 239 -5.11 10.86 -4.79
C LYS A 239 -3.85 10.17 -5.34
N LEU A 240 -3.72 8.87 -5.11
CA LEU A 240 -2.55 8.08 -5.51
C LEU A 240 -2.90 6.60 -5.69
N ILE A 241 -2.25 5.95 -6.66
CA ILE A 241 -2.07 4.49 -6.72
C ILE A 241 -0.61 4.19 -6.41
N CYS A 242 -0.34 3.33 -5.43
CA CYS A 242 0.99 2.87 -5.06
C CYS A 242 1.17 1.41 -5.46
N ARG A 243 2.25 1.09 -6.20
CA ARG A 243 2.46 -0.24 -6.77
C ARG A 243 3.91 -0.72 -6.82
N ALA A 244 4.14 -1.98 -7.18
CA ALA A 244 5.41 -2.71 -7.08
C ALA A 244 5.85 -3.24 -8.47
N HIS A 245 6.39 -4.47 -8.59
CA HIS A 245 6.45 -5.33 -9.80
C HIS A 245 7.28 -4.85 -11.02
N GLN A 246 7.64 -3.56 -11.09
CA GLN A 246 8.62 -3.00 -12.02
C GLN A 246 9.87 -2.58 -11.26
N LEU A 247 11.01 -3.15 -11.66
CA LEU A 247 12.32 -2.70 -11.20
C LEU A 247 12.53 -1.22 -11.54
N VAL A 248 12.74 -0.40 -10.52
CA VAL A 248 13.17 1.00 -10.66
C VAL A 248 14.60 1.14 -10.13
N HIS A 249 15.51 1.72 -10.92
CA HIS A 249 16.92 1.84 -10.53
C HIS A 249 17.12 2.77 -9.31
N GLU A 250 16.27 3.77 -9.19
CA GLU A 250 16.17 4.79 -8.14
C GLU A 250 15.37 4.31 -6.92
N GLY A 251 14.83 3.08 -6.94
CA GLY A 251 13.99 2.51 -5.87
C GLY A 251 12.55 3.02 -5.84
N TYR A 252 12.21 4.14 -6.50
CA TYR A 252 10.82 4.57 -6.74
C TYR A 252 10.69 5.45 -8.00
N LYS A 253 9.53 5.42 -8.67
CA LYS A 253 9.19 6.25 -9.84
C LYS A 253 7.77 6.78 -9.72
N PHE A 254 7.59 8.10 -9.74
CA PHE A 254 6.25 8.70 -9.93
C PHE A 254 5.90 8.77 -11.43
N MET A 255 4.63 8.57 -11.76
CA MET A 255 4.08 8.70 -13.12
C MET A 255 2.71 9.41 -13.07
N PHE A 256 2.27 9.91 -14.23
CA PHE A 256 0.93 10.47 -14.46
C PHE A 256 0.53 11.55 -13.42
N ASP A 257 1.23 12.68 -13.44
CA ASP A 257 1.03 13.82 -12.51
C ASP A 257 1.16 13.44 -11.02
N GLU A 258 2.07 12.51 -10.70
CA GLU A 258 2.23 11.89 -9.38
C GLU A 258 0.97 11.21 -8.80
N LYS A 259 0.02 10.81 -9.66
CA LYS A 259 -1.17 10.02 -9.30
C LYS A 259 -0.88 8.52 -9.30
N LEU A 260 0.28 8.11 -9.81
CA LEU A 260 0.83 6.76 -9.62
C LEU A 260 2.27 6.84 -9.09
N VAL A 261 2.64 5.91 -8.21
CA VAL A 261 4.02 5.65 -7.81
C VAL A 261 4.34 4.16 -7.83
N THR A 262 5.43 3.80 -8.49
CA THR A 262 6.09 2.49 -8.35
C THR A 262 7.10 2.59 -7.21
N VAL A 263 7.10 1.64 -6.27
CA VAL A 263 8.03 1.52 -5.14
C VAL A 263 8.68 0.14 -5.22
N TRP A 264 10.01 0.08 -5.14
CA TRP A 264 10.79 -1.14 -5.28
C TRP A 264 11.71 -1.34 -4.07
N SER A 265 11.58 -2.46 -3.36
CA SER A 265 12.24 -2.68 -2.06
C SER A 265 13.37 -3.73 -2.06
N ALA A 266 13.76 -4.28 -3.22
CA ALA A 266 14.85 -5.25 -3.37
C ALA A 266 16.12 -4.59 -3.99
N PRO A 267 17.09 -4.11 -3.18
CA PRO A 267 18.27 -3.41 -3.69
C PRO A 267 19.28 -4.38 -4.32
N ASN A 268 20.02 -3.92 -5.34
CA ASN A 268 20.87 -4.77 -6.20
C ASN A 268 20.16 -6.08 -6.61
N TYR A 269 18.98 -5.96 -7.22
CA TYR A 269 18.09 -7.07 -7.52
C TYR A 269 18.79 -8.20 -8.30
N CYS A 270 18.44 -9.45 -7.96
CA CYS A 270 19.10 -10.66 -8.46
C CYS A 270 20.64 -10.65 -8.28
N TYR A 271 21.12 -9.92 -7.27
CA TYR A 271 22.53 -9.68 -6.95
C TYR A 271 23.34 -9.02 -8.09
N ARG A 272 22.67 -8.40 -9.07
CA ARG A 272 23.32 -7.93 -10.31
C ARG A 272 22.79 -6.62 -10.91
N CYS A 273 21.59 -6.18 -10.54
CA CYS A 273 20.92 -5.05 -11.20
C CYS A 273 21.44 -3.67 -10.75
N GLY A 274 22.21 -3.58 -9.66
CA GLY A 274 22.85 -2.34 -9.19
C GLY A 274 21.90 -1.22 -8.72
N ASN A 275 20.59 -1.44 -8.76
CA ASN A 275 19.56 -0.51 -8.28
C ASN A 275 19.67 -0.26 -6.77
N ILE A 276 19.20 0.90 -6.31
CA ILE A 276 18.85 1.11 -4.91
C ILE A 276 17.41 0.63 -4.64
N ALA A 277 17.01 0.64 -3.38
CA ALA A 277 15.65 0.34 -2.96
C ALA A 277 15.05 1.50 -2.19
N SER A 278 13.73 1.51 -2.08
CA SER A 278 13.00 2.45 -1.25
C SER A 278 11.85 1.81 -0.47
N ILE A 279 11.33 2.58 0.47
CA ILE A 279 10.03 2.40 1.12
C ILE A 279 9.35 3.77 1.18
N MET A 280 8.03 3.81 0.97
CA MET A 280 7.26 5.05 0.96
C MET A 280 6.57 5.24 2.32
N VAL A 281 7.01 6.24 3.10
CA VAL A 281 6.45 6.54 4.42
C VAL A 281 5.33 7.56 4.27
N PHE A 282 4.10 7.19 4.63
CA PHE A 282 2.95 8.08 4.71
C PHE A 282 2.77 8.52 6.17
N ARG A 283 2.97 9.81 6.45
CA ARG A 283 2.62 10.42 7.75
C ARG A 283 1.12 10.73 7.79
N ASP A 284 0.62 11.24 6.67
CA ASP A 284 -0.76 11.18 6.21
C ASP A 284 -0.74 11.06 4.67
N VAL A 285 -1.90 11.00 4.03
CA VAL A 285 -2.03 10.84 2.57
C VAL A 285 -1.34 11.93 1.74
N ASN A 286 -1.27 13.16 2.25
CA ASN A 286 -0.65 14.29 1.56
C ASN A 286 0.85 14.41 1.90
N ARG A 287 1.27 13.90 3.06
CA ARG A 287 2.67 13.88 3.51
C ARG A 287 3.30 12.49 3.35
N ARG A 288 3.70 12.20 2.11
CA ARG A 288 4.45 11.02 1.65
C ARG A 288 5.96 11.32 1.51
N GLU A 289 6.82 10.40 1.96
CA GLU A 289 8.28 10.56 2.04
C GLU A 289 9.00 9.24 1.65
N PRO A 290 9.72 9.17 0.52
CA PRO A 290 10.49 7.98 0.16
C PRO A 290 11.79 7.91 0.97
N LYS A 291 11.96 6.86 1.77
CA LYS A 291 13.25 6.54 2.40
C LYS A 291 14.02 5.58 1.50
N LEU A 292 15.25 5.94 1.13
CA LEU A 292 16.13 5.14 0.28
C LEU A 292 17.09 4.29 1.10
N PHE A 293 17.34 3.05 0.66
CA PHE A 293 18.37 2.16 1.22
C PHE A 293 19.13 1.40 0.13
N ARG A 294 20.27 0.84 0.51
CA ARG A 294 21.20 0.13 -0.39
C ARG A 294 21.29 -1.34 0.00
N ALA A 295 21.84 -2.13 -0.92
CA ALA A 295 22.09 -3.54 -0.69
C ALA A 295 23.12 -3.73 0.43
N VAL A 296 22.82 -4.60 1.39
CA VAL A 296 23.76 -5.05 2.43
C VAL A 296 25.03 -5.60 1.76
N PRO A 297 26.24 -5.28 2.22
CA PRO A 297 27.48 -5.76 1.60
C PRO A 297 27.59 -7.28 1.57
N ASP A 298 28.17 -7.85 0.51
CA ASP A 298 28.33 -9.30 0.37
C ASP A 298 29.18 -9.95 1.48
N SER A 299 30.01 -9.16 2.17
CA SER A 299 30.76 -9.56 3.37
C SER A 299 29.89 -9.79 4.61
N GLU A 300 28.68 -9.23 4.64
CA GLU A 300 27.70 -9.38 5.73
C GLU A 300 26.58 -10.37 5.36
N ARG A 301 26.46 -10.72 4.08
CA ARG A 301 25.62 -11.81 3.60
C ARG A 301 26.31 -13.15 3.89
N VAL A 302 25.59 -14.07 4.53
CA VAL A 302 25.87 -15.48 4.28
C VAL A 302 25.30 -15.82 2.90
N ILE A 303 25.97 -16.70 2.17
CA ILE A 303 25.37 -17.44 1.05
C ILE A 303 25.14 -18.86 1.57
N PRO A 304 23.91 -19.40 1.54
CA PRO A 304 23.68 -20.74 2.04
C PRO A 304 24.43 -21.74 1.14
N PRO A 305 24.98 -22.84 1.68
CA PRO A 305 25.57 -23.88 0.86
C PRO A 305 24.61 -24.31 -0.24
N ARG A 306 25.12 -24.58 -1.45
CA ARG A 306 24.33 -25.16 -2.56
C ARG A 306 23.93 -26.61 -2.27
N THR A 307 23.09 -26.80 -1.27
CA THR A 307 22.15 -27.91 -1.22
C THR A 307 21.20 -27.70 -2.37
N THR A 308 21.22 -28.56 -3.39
CA THR A 308 20.23 -28.52 -4.47
C THR A 308 18.91 -29.11 -3.96
N THR A 309 18.23 -28.34 -3.11
CA THR A 309 16.84 -28.57 -2.71
C THR A 309 15.96 -28.50 -3.96
N PRO A 310 15.29 -29.59 -4.40
CA PRO A 310 14.78 -29.71 -5.77
C PRO A 310 13.56 -28.83 -6.14
N TYR A 311 13.27 -27.78 -5.39
CA TYR A 311 11.92 -27.22 -5.27
C TYR A 311 11.55 -26.09 -6.25
N PHE A 312 12.33 -25.92 -7.34
CA PHE A 312 12.14 -24.88 -8.35
C PHE A 312 12.55 -25.37 -9.77
N LEU A 313 11.98 -26.51 -10.19
CA LEU A 313 12.01 -27.06 -11.55
C LEU A 313 10.59 -27.51 -11.95
#